data_AF-A0A840F5L2-F1
#
_entry.id   AF-A0A840F5L2-F1
#
_cell.length_a   1.000
_cell.length_b   1.000
_cell.length_c   1.000
_cell.angle_alpha   90.00
_cell.angle_beta   90.00
_cell.angle_gamma   90.00
#
_symmetry.space_group_name_H-M   'P 1'
#
loop_
_entity.id
_entity.type
_entity.pdbx_description
1 polymer ?
#
loop_
_entity_poly.entity_id
_entity_poly.type
_entity_poly.pdbx_seq_one_letter_code
_entity_poly.pdbx_strand_id
1 'polypeptide(L)'
;MANPTAPIAATLPENALHVEPAVFGISASGFVALSMLVVIGIILWKKVPALVGRALDAKIASIRHDLDEAKSLRVEAEAMLAEAKKRDAAAQNDAAAIVAHAQQDAEAMLAKAKVDAAELVRRRTQMAEDKIGAAERSALAEVRGRAAAAAAGAAAAIIAERHTAEADRVLVDRAIAGIGRAH
;
A
#
# COMPACT_ATOMS: atom_id res chain seq x y z
N MET A 1 -39.28 14.49 116.34
CA MET A 1 -38.11 15.31 116.71
C MET A 1 -38.02 16.49 115.75
N ALA A 2 -37.95 17.71 116.31
CA ALA A 2 -37.40 18.97 115.79
C ALA A 2 -37.81 19.56 114.40
N ASN A 3 -38.38 20.78 114.48
CA ASN A 3 -38.46 21.91 113.53
C ASN A 3 -37.22 22.84 113.75
N PRO A 4 -37.00 24.07 113.17
CA PRO A 4 -37.62 24.84 112.05
C PRO A 4 -36.65 25.55 111.06
N THR A 5 -37.17 26.16 109.95
CA THR A 5 -37.12 27.62 109.58
C THR A 5 -37.22 27.93 108.06
N ALA A 6 -38.28 28.68 107.70
CA ALA A 6 -38.38 29.87 106.80
C ALA A 6 -38.28 29.83 105.24
N PRO A 7 -38.95 30.78 104.51
CA PRO A 7 -39.38 30.73 103.09
C PRO A 7 -38.63 31.75 102.16
N ILE A 8 -39.32 32.42 101.19
CA ILE A 8 -38.95 33.45 100.16
C ILE A 8 -38.36 32.92 98.81
N ALA A 9 -38.66 33.42 97.60
CA ALA A 9 -39.44 34.56 97.07
C ALA A 9 -39.85 34.24 95.60
N ALA A 10 -41.12 34.42 95.20
CA ALA A 10 -41.68 35.57 94.46
C ALA A 10 -41.17 35.79 93.01
N THR A 11 -42.12 35.63 92.08
CA THR A 11 -42.11 36.02 90.67
C THR A 11 -42.13 37.54 90.47
N LEU A 12 -41.40 38.07 89.47
CA LEU A 12 -41.67 39.38 88.87
C LEU A 12 -41.50 39.33 87.34
N PRO A 13 -42.45 39.87 86.55
CA PRO A 13 -42.26 40.16 85.14
C PRO A 13 -41.58 41.54 85.01
N GLU A 14 -40.35 41.58 84.50
CA GLU A 14 -39.64 42.83 84.25
C GLU A 14 -39.98 43.34 82.85
N ASN A 15 -40.97 44.23 82.75
CA ASN A 15 -41.13 45.11 81.60
C ASN A 15 -40.01 46.16 81.67
N ALA A 16 -38.84 45.82 81.12
CA ALA A 16 -37.76 46.78 80.90
C ALA A 16 -38.12 47.69 79.71
N LEU A 17 -38.44 48.95 80.01
CA LEU A 17 -38.53 50.02 79.01
C LEU A 17 -37.16 50.23 78.38
N HIS A 18 -36.94 49.65 77.21
CA HIS A 18 -35.77 49.90 76.37
C HIS A 18 -35.82 51.34 75.82
N VAL A 19 -35.16 52.27 76.50
CA VAL A 19 -34.88 53.60 75.94
C VAL A 19 -33.73 53.45 74.95
N GLU A 20 -34.03 53.45 73.65
CA GLU A 20 -32.98 53.53 72.62
C GLU A 20 -32.27 54.90 72.74
N PRO A 21 -30.93 54.93 72.91
CA PRO A 21 -30.18 56.18 72.87
C PRO A 21 -30.25 56.75 71.45
N ALA A 22 -31.10 57.75 71.24
CA ALA A 22 -31.23 58.47 69.98
C ALA A 22 -30.32 59.71 70.01
N VAL A 23 -29.36 59.77 69.08
CA VAL A 23 -28.53 60.96 68.85
C VAL A 23 -29.14 61.71 67.67
N PHE A 24 -29.46 63.00 67.84
CA PHE A 24 -30.10 63.84 66.80
C PHE A 24 -31.46 63.31 66.27
N GLY A 25 -32.25 62.63 67.11
CA GLY A 25 -33.58 62.13 66.72
C GLY A 25 -33.57 60.87 65.84
N ILE A 26 -32.39 60.27 65.65
CA ILE A 26 -32.19 59.03 64.90
C ILE A 26 -31.85 57.93 65.91
N SER A 27 -32.60 56.83 65.88
CA SER A 27 -32.33 55.63 66.68
C SER A 27 -31.00 54.97 66.27
N ALA A 28 -30.45 54.10 67.12
CA ALA A 28 -29.25 53.34 66.78
C ALA A 28 -29.44 52.52 65.49
N SER A 29 -30.62 51.94 65.31
CA SER A 29 -31.04 51.28 64.06
C SER A 29 -31.03 52.20 62.83
N GLY A 30 -31.36 53.49 62.99
CA GLY A 30 -31.32 54.48 61.91
C GLY A 30 -29.91 54.84 61.43
N PHE A 31 -28.93 54.95 62.33
CA PHE A 31 -27.52 55.14 61.97
C PHE A 31 -26.93 53.92 61.25
N VAL A 32 -27.32 52.71 61.66
CA VAL A 32 -26.96 51.47 60.97
C VAL A 32 -27.57 51.43 59.57
N ALA A 33 -28.86 51.77 59.43
CA ALA A 33 -29.52 51.84 58.13
C ALA A 33 -28.88 52.86 57.17
N LEU A 34 -28.52 54.05 57.68
CA LEU A 34 -27.81 55.07 56.90
C LEU A 34 -26.42 54.58 56.46
N SER A 35 -25.68 53.90 57.34
CA SER A 35 -24.37 53.33 57.01
C SER A 35 -24.48 52.23 55.94
N MET A 36 -25.50 51.36 56.03
CA MET A 36 -25.82 50.34 55.02
C MET A 36 -26.14 50.98 53.67
N LEU A 37 -26.93 52.06 53.66
CA LEU A 37 -27.26 52.83 52.46
C LEU A 37 -26.03 53.43 51.79
N VAL A 38 -25.10 54.01 52.57
CA VAL A 38 -23.85 54.56 52.04
C VAL A 38 -22.98 53.44 51.45
N VAL A 39 -22.87 52.29 52.10
CA VAL A 39 -22.13 51.12 51.58
C VAL A 39 -22.74 50.61 50.28
N ILE A 40 -24.07 50.45 50.22
CA ILE A 40 -24.78 50.04 48.99
C ILE A 40 -24.56 51.08 47.89
N GLY A 41 -24.63 52.37 48.20
CA GLY A 41 -24.34 53.46 47.27
C GLY A 41 -22.93 53.39 46.70
N ILE A 42 -21.93 53.12 47.53
CA ILE A 42 -20.53 52.94 47.10
C ILE A 42 -20.37 51.69 46.22
N ILE A 43 -21.02 50.57 46.57
CA ILE A 43 -21.00 49.33 45.78
C ILE A 43 -21.59 49.54 44.38
N LEU A 44 -22.70 50.27 44.29
CA LEU A 44 -23.33 50.64 43.03
C LEU A 44 -22.46 51.62 42.23
N TRP A 45 -21.87 52.63 42.88
CA TRP A 45 -21.00 53.61 42.23
C TRP A 45 -19.70 52.97 41.70
N LYS A 46 -19.12 52.03 42.44
CA LYS A 46 -17.97 51.22 42.02
C LYS A 46 -18.35 50.07 41.07
N LYS A 47 -19.63 49.96 40.70
CA LYS A 47 -20.13 49.01 39.68
C LYS A 47 -19.75 47.55 39.96
N VAL A 48 -19.62 47.17 41.23
CA VAL A 48 -19.33 45.78 41.63
C VAL A 48 -20.31 44.76 41.02
N PRO A 49 -21.65 44.97 41.01
CA PRO A 49 -22.56 44.01 40.38
C PRO A 49 -22.34 43.89 38.87
N ALA A 50 -21.94 44.96 38.18
CA ALA A 50 -21.63 44.90 36.75
C ALA A 50 -20.33 44.15 36.46
N LEU A 51 -19.32 44.23 37.34
CA LEU A 51 -18.09 43.46 37.22
C LEU A 51 -18.34 41.96 37.37
N VAL A 52 -19.17 41.57 38.36
CA VAL A 52 -19.58 40.18 38.56
C VAL A 52 -20.37 39.66 37.36
N GLY A 53 -21.33 40.43 36.85
CA GLY A 53 -22.06 40.10 35.62
C GLY A 53 -21.13 39.85 34.43
N ARG A 54 -20.18 40.76 34.19
CA ARG A 54 -19.18 40.60 33.12
C ARG A 54 -18.29 39.37 33.29
N ALA A 55 -17.89 39.03 34.51
CA ALA A 55 -17.07 37.84 34.77
C ALA A 55 -17.85 36.54 34.50
N LEU A 56 -19.14 36.51 34.84
CA LEU A 56 -20.03 35.40 34.51
C LEU A 56 -20.24 35.30 33.00
N ASP A 57 -20.53 36.41 32.32
CA ASP A 57 -20.69 36.44 30.87
C ASP A 57 -19.42 35.98 30.15
N ALA A 58 -18.24 36.41 30.62
CA ALA A 58 -16.95 35.97 30.08
C ALA A 58 -16.75 34.45 30.26
N LYS A 59 -17.13 33.89 31.41
CA LYS A 59 -17.10 32.42 31.62
C LYS A 59 -18.07 31.70 30.69
N ILE A 60 -19.28 32.21 30.51
CA ILE A 60 -20.27 31.64 29.58
C ILE A 60 -19.74 31.68 28.15
N ALA A 61 -19.12 32.78 27.73
CA ALA A 61 -18.50 32.92 26.41
C ALA A 61 -17.36 31.91 26.21
N SER A 62 -16.47 31.75 27.20
CA SER A 62 -15.39 30.76 27.16
C SER A 62 -15.94 29.34 27.05
N ILE A 63 -16.92 28.96 27.88
CA ILE A 63 -17.51 27.62 27.84
C ILE A 63 -18.19 27.35 26.49
N ARG A 64 -18.87 28.35 25.91
CA ARG A 64 -19.46 28.22 24.57
C ARG A 64 -18.38 28.00 23.52
N HIS A 65 -17.31 28.78 23.55
CA HIS A 65 -16.18 28.62 22.65
C HIS A 65 -15.57 27.22 22.76
N ASP A 66 -15.26 26.75 23.97
CA ASP A 66 -14.68 25.43 24.20
C ASP A 66 -15.62 24.30 23.72
N LEU A 67 -16.93 24.47 23.90
CA LEU A 67 -17.93 23.50 23.45
C LEU A 67 -18.06 23.47 21.92
N ASP A 68 -17.96 24.61 21.26
CA ASP A 68 -18.02 24.70 19.81
C ASP A 68 -16.72 24.18 19.17
N GLU A 69 -15.56 24.45 19.77
CA GLU A 69 -14.28 23.85 19.39
C GLU A 69 -14.30 22.33 19.57
N ALA A 70 -14.81 21.83 20.69
CA ALA A 70 -14.96 20.39 20.93
C ALA A 70 -15.91 19.73 19.91
N LYS A 71 -16.99 20.41 19.49
CA LYS A 71 -17.87 19.92 18.42
C LYS A 71 -17.15 19.92 17.07
N SER A 72 -16.39 20.97 16.73
CA SER A 72 -15.60 21.01 15.51
C SER A 72 -14.61 19.85 15.46
N LEU A 73 -13.84 19.65 16.54
CA LEU A 73 -12.90 18.54 16.66
C LEU A 73 -13.59 17.18 16.52
N ARG A 74 -14.81 17.02 17.04
CA ARG A 74 -15.59 15.79 16.87
C ARG A 74 -15.97 15.55 15.43
N VAL A 75 -16.47 16.58 14.74
CA VAL A 75 -16.84 16.50 13.31
C VAL A 75 -15.60 16.19 12.46
N GLU A 76 -14.47 16.84 12.74
CA GLU A 76 -13.21 16.59 12.04
C GLU A 76 -12.67 15.17 12.30
N ALA A 77 -12.76 14.68 13.54
CA ALA A 77 -12.37 13.31 13.88
C ALA A 77 -13.28 12.26 13.20
N GLU A 78 -14.59 12.50 13.16
CA GLU A 78 -15.54 11.64 12.47
C GLU A 78 -15.31 11.64 10.95
N ALA A 79 -15.01 12.80 10.37
CA ALA A 79 -14.64 12.93 8.96
C ALA A 79 -13.33 12.18 8.65
N MET A 80 -12.30 12.35 9.48
CA MET A 80 -11.04 11.62 9.34
C MET A 80 -11.22 10.10 9.49
N LEU A 81 -12.08 9.66 10.41
CA LEU A 81 -12.37 8.23 10.58
C LEU A 81 -13.13 7.66 9.36
N ALA A 82 -14.10 8.41 8.83
CA ALA A 82 -14.83 8.00 7.63
C ALA A 82 -13.90 7.92 6.41
N GLU A 83 -12.98 8.89 6.27
CA GLU A 83 -11.98 8.88 5.21
C GLU A 83 -10.99 7.73 5.36
N ALA A 84 -10.48 7.48 6.58
CA ALA A 84 -9.59 6.35 6.86
C ALA A 84 -10.26 5.01 6.51
N LYS A 85 -11.51 4.78 6.96
CA LYS A 85 -12.27 3.57 6.60
C LYS A 85 -12.48 3.41 5.10
N LYS A 86 -12.74 4.51 4.38
CA LYS A 86 -12.88 4.49 2.93
C LYS A 86 -11.54 4.16 2.26
N ARG A 87 -10.44 4.73 2.74
CA ARG A 87 -9.08 4.45 2.25
C ARG A 87 -8.67 3.01 2.52
N ASP A 88 -8.99 2.47 3.69
CA ASP A 88 -8.71 1.06 4.04
C ASP A 88 -9.48 0.10 3.13
N ALA A 89 -10.77 0.36 2.91
CA ALA A 89 -11.59 -0.45 2.00
C ALA A 89 -11.10 -0.36 0.55
N ALA A 90 -10.70 0.84 0.09
CA ALA A 90 -10.11 1.03 -1.23
C ALA A 90 -8.77 0.28 -1.35
N ALA A 91 -7.89 0.39 -0.36
CA ALA A 91 -6.60 -0.31 -0.34
C ALA A 91 -6.75 -1.83 -0.37
N GLN A 92 -7.75 -2.39 0.33
CA GLN A 92 -8.04 -3.82 0.26
C GLN A 92 -8.51 -4.25 -1.14
N ASN A 93 -9.39 -3.47 -1.77
CA ASN A 93 -9.85 -3.75 -3.12
C ASN A 93 -8.72 -3.62 -4.15
N ASP A 94 -7.87 -2.59 -4.02
CA ASP A 94 -6.72 -2.37 -4.88
C ASP A 94 -5.70 -3.50 -4.73
N ALA A 95 -5.42 -3.94 -3.50
CA ALA A 95 -4.55 -5.09 -3.25
C ALA A 95 -5.12 -6.37 -3.88
N ALA A 96 -6.42 -6.63 -3.75
CA ALA A 96 -7.06 -7.77 -4.38
C ALA A 96 -7.00 -7.69 -5.91
N ALA A 97 -7.19 -6.50 -6.49
CA ALA A 97 -7.07 -6.25 -7.92
C ALA A 97 -5.62 -6.46 -8.41
N ILE A 98 -4.61 -6.00 -7.66
CA ILE A 98 -3.20 -6.22 -7.97
C ILE A 98 -2.88 -7.72 -7.99
N VAL A 99 -3.34 -8.47 -6.99
CA VAL A 99 -3.12 -9.92 -6.93
C VAL A 99 -3.80 -10.63 -8.10
N ALA A 100 -5.05 -10.28 -8.41
CA ALA A 100 -5.78 -10.86 -9.54
C ALA A 100 -5.08 -10.56 -10.87
N HIS A 101 -4.65 -9.32 -11.11
CA HIS A 101 -3.88 -8.95 -12.30
C HIS A 101 -2.54 -9.69 -12.37
N ALA A 102 -1.80 -9.77 -11.27
CA ALA A 102 -0.53 -10.51 -11.24
C ALA A 102 -0.71 -12.01 -11.55
N GLN A 103 -1.81 -12.62 -11.10
CA GLN A 103 -2.14 -14.01 -11.44
C GLN A 103 -2.45 -14.16 -12.93
N GLN A 104 -3.28 -13.28 -13.50
CA GLN A 104 -3.59 -13.29 -14.94
C GLN A 104 -2.33 -13.09 -15.79
N ASP A 105 -1.46 -12.15 -15.41
CA ASP A 105 -0.20 -11.90 -16.09
C ASP A 105 0.75 -13.10 -15.98
N ALA A 106 0.83 -13.74 -14.81
CA ALA A 106 1.62 -14.94 -14.62
C ALA A 106 1.11 -16.11 -15.49
N GLU A 107 -0.20 -16.32 -15.56
CA GLU A 107 -0.79 -17.34 -16.43
C GLU A 107 -0.52 -17.06 -17.91
N ALA A 108 -0.66 -15.81 -18.35
CA ALA A 108 -0.36 -15.39 -19.71
C ALA A 108 1.14 -15.57 -20.04
N MET A 109 2.03 -15.21 -19.12
CA MET A 109 3.47 -15.41 -19.25
C MET A 109 3.82 -16.90 -19.32
N LEU A 110 3.20 -17.75 -18.50
CA LEU A 110 3.41 -19.20 -18.55
C LEU A 110 2.92 -19.80 -19.86
N ALA A 111 1.75 -19.38 -20.35
CA ALA A 111 1.22 -19.82 -21.63
C ALA A 111 2.17 -19.44 -22.77
N LYS A 112 2.63 -18.18 -22.81
CA LYS A 112 3.61 -17.71 -23.79
C LYS A 112 4.93 -18.46 -23.70
N ALA A 113 5.48 -18.61 -22.49
CA ALA A 113 6.73 -19.34 -22.27
C ALA A 113 6.67 -20.79 -22.74
N LYS A 114 5.52 -21.47 -22.57
CA LYS A 114 5.30 -22.82 -23.10
C LYS A 114 5.32 -22.85 -24.63
N VAL A 115 4.66 -21.89 -25.27
CA VAL A 115 4.66 -21.76 -26.74
C VAL A 115 6.07 -21.49 -27.26
N ASP A 116 6.76 -20.51 -26.68
CA ASP A 116 8.12 -20.14 -27.07
C ASP A 116 9.10 -21.30 -26.86
N ALA A 117 8.97 -22.05 -25.76
CA ALA A 117 9.79 -23.23 -25.49
C ALA A 117 9.52 -24.35 -26.51
N ALA A 118 8.25 -24.62 -26.83
CA ALA A 118 7.90 -25.61 -27.85
C ALA A 118 8.42 -25.22 -29.24
N GLU A 119 8.34 -23.94 -29.61
CA GLU A 119 8.91 -23.44 -30.85
C GLU A 119 10.44 -23.56 -30.87
N LEU A 120 11.12 -23.22 -29.76
CA LEU A 120 12.57 -23.35 -29.65
C LEU A 120 13.02 -24.80 -29.82
N VAL A 121 12.32 -25.74 -29.17
CA VAL A 121 12.57 -27.18 -29.32
C VAL A 121 12.36 -27.60 -30.78
N ARG A 122 11.23 -27.23 -31.39
CA ARG A 122 10.95 -27.55 -32.81
C ARG A 122 12.05 -27.04 -33.74
N ARG A 123 12.50 -25.79 -33.57
CA ARG A 123 13.59 -25.20 -34.37
C ARG A 123 14.91 -25.94 -34.14
N ARG A 124 15.21 -26.33 -32.90
CA ARG A 124 16.43 -27.08 -32.56
C ARG A 124 16.42 -28.48 -33.16
N THR A 125 15.28 -29.17 -33.12
CA THR A 125 15.10 -30.47 -33.76
C THR A 125 15.30 -30.35 -35.26
N GLN A 126 14.66 -29.39 -35.92
CA GLN A 126 14.80 -29.20 -37.36
C GLN A 126 16.24 -28.89 -37.77
N MET A 127 16.94 -28.03 -37.02
CA MET A 127 18.38 -27.79 -37.27
C MET A 127 19.25 -29.04 -37.08
N ALA A 128 18.88 -29.94 -36.16
CA ALA A 128 19.60 -31.19 -35.96
C ALA A 128 19.33 -32.17 -37.12
N GLU A 129 18.06 -32.30 -37.54
CA GLU A 129 17.65 -33.10 -38.69
C GLU A 129 18.33 -32.61 -39.99
N ASP A 130 18.38 -31.31 -40.22
CA ASP A 130 19.05 -30.71 -41.38
C ASP A 130 20.56 -31.02 -41.38
N LYS A 131 21.20 -30.96 -40.21
CA LYS A 131 22.62 -31.32 -40.04
C LYS A 131 22.87 -32.80 -40.28
N ILE A 132 22.00 -33.67 -39.76
CA ILE A 132 22.07 -35.11 -40.00
C ILE A 132 21.93 -35.40 -41.49
N GLY A 133 20.92 -34.84 -42.15
CA GLY A 133 20.71 -35.03 -43.59
C GLY A 133 21.87 -34.50 -44.43
N ALA A 134 22.49 -33.38 -44.04
CA ALA A 134 23.71 -32.89 -44.70
C ALA A 134 24.90 -33.84 -44.51
N ALA A 135 25.10 -34.35 -43.29
CA ALA A 135 26.15 -35.31 -42.99
C ALA A 135 25.96 -36.63 -43.72
N GLU A 136 24.72 -37.15 -43.81
CA GLU A 136 24.38 -38.36 -44.55
C GLU A 136 24.68 -38.22 -46.04
N ARG A 137 24.29 -37.09 -46.66
CA ARG A 137 24.63 -36.82 -48.06
C ARG A 137 26.14 -36.78 -48.30
N SER A 138 26.89 -36.15 -47.38
CA SER A 138 28.34 -36.09 -47.45
C SER A 138 28.97 -37.48 -47.31
N ALA A 139 28.54 -38.27 -46.33
CA ALA A 139 29.04 -39.63 -46.10
C ALA A 139 28.74 -40.54 -47.29
N LEU A 140 27.55 -40.46 -47.87
CA LEU A 140 27.18 -41.23 -49.06
C LEU A 140 28.03 -40.85 -50.28
N ALA A 141 28.30 -39.55 -50.48
CA ALA A 141 29.20 -39.08 -51.53
C ALA A 141 30.63 -39.59 -51.32
N GLU A 142 31.13 -39.60 -50.08
CA GLU A 142 32.45 -40.12 -49.73
C GLU A 142 32.56 -41.63 -50.00
N VAL A 143 31.57 -42.43 -49.58
CA VAL A 143 31.54 -43.88 -49.84
C VAL A 143 31.53 -44.17 -51.34
N ARG A 144 30.71 -43.45 -52.11
CA ARG A 144 30.69 -43.57 -53.58
C ARG A 144 32.03 -43.19 -54.19
N GLY A 145 32.66 -42.12 -53.73
CA GLY A 145 33.99 -41.70 -54.17
C GLY A 145 35.05 -42.76 -53.90
N ARG A 146 35.07 -43.33 -52.68
CA ARG A 146 35.99 -44.41 -52.31
C ARG A 146 35.74 -45.68 -53.14
N ALA A 147 34.49 -46.06 -53.37
CA ALA A 147 34.14 -47.21 -54.19
C ALA A 147 34.57 -47.01 -55.66
N ALA A 148 34.32 -45.82 -56.23
CA ALA A 148 34.75 -45.47 -57.58
C ALA A 148 36.27 -45.48 -57.72
N ALA A 149 37.00 -44.93 -56.73
CA ALA A 149 38.46 -44.95 -56.71
C ALA A 149 39.02 -46.38 -56.59
N ALA A 150 38.42 -47.22 -55.73
CA ALA A 150 38.82 -48.62 -55.61
C ALA A 150 38.55 -49.42 -56.91
N ALA A 151 37.39 -49.22 -57.54
CA ALA A 151 37.05 -49.85 -58.81
C ALA A 151 38.00 -49.40 -59.94
N ALA A 152 38.28 -48.09 -60.03
CA ALA A 152 39.23 -47.56 -61.00
C ALA A 152 40.65 -48.08 -60.78
N GLY A 153 41.10 -48.18 -59.52
CA GLY A 153 42.39 -48.75 -59.15
C GLY A 153 42.50 -50.24 -59.53
N ALA A 154 41.46 -51.03 -59.25
CA ALA A 154 41.40 -52.43 -59.65
C ALA A 154 41.39 -52.61 -61.18
N ALA A 155 40.61 -51.79 -61.90
CA ALA A 155 40.61 -51.79 -63.35
C ALA A 155 41.99 -51.43 -63.92
N ALA A 156 42.66 -50.41 -63.37
CA ALA A 156 44.01 -50.02 -63.77
C ALA A 156 45.04 -51.16 -63.54
N ALA A 157 44.95 -51.86 -62.40
CA ALA A 157 45.82 -53.00 -62.11
C ALA A 157 45.59 -54.16 -63.11
N ILE A 158 44.33 -54.52 -63.39
CA ILE A 158 44.01 -55.56 -64.37
C ILE A 158 44.49 -55.17 -65.77
N ILE A 159 44.32 -53.90 -66.17
CA ILE A 159 44.82 -53.39 -67.44
C ILE A 159 46.35 -53.51 -67.49
N ALA A 160 47.06 -53.14 -66.44
CA ALA A 160 48.52 -53.26 -66.38
C ALA A 160 48.99 -54.72 -66.48
N GLU A 161 48.28 -55.67 -65.86
CA GLU A 161 48.58 -57.11 -65.95
C GLU A 161 48.26 -57.71 -67.33
N ARG A 162 47.22 -57.20 -68.02
CA ARG A 162 46.74 -57.72 -69.31
C ARG A 162 47.28 -56.94 -70.53
N HIS A 163 48.01 -55.86 -70.29
CA HIS A 163 48.68 -55.06 -71.32
C HIS A 163 49.82 -55.87 -71.93
N THR A 164 49.55 -56.44 -73.10
CA THR A 164 50.53 -57.15 -73.94
C THR A 164 50.61 -56.44 -75.29
N ALA A 165 51.75 -56.57 -75.99
CA ALA A 165 51.96 -55.91 -77.29
C ALA A 165 50.90 -56.27 -78.35
N GLU A 166 50.23 -57.42 -78.22
CA GLU A 166 49.08 -57.82 -79.06
C GLU A 166 47.82 -57.01 -78.73
N ALA A 167 47.51 -56.81 -77.45
CA ALA A 167 46.35 -56.03 -77.01
C ALA A 167 46.46 -54.55 -77.42
N ASP A 168 47.68 -53.98 -77.37
CA ASP A 168 47.95 -52.61 -77.80
C ASP A 168 47.76 -52.41 -79.30
N ARG A 169 48.22 -53.37 -80.13
CA ARG A 169 47.99 -53.33 -81.57
C ARG A 169 46.51 -53.29 -81.92
N VAL A 170 45.69 -54.14 -81.28
CA VAL A 170 44.24 -54.16 -81.50
C VAL A 170 43.58 -52.84 -81.06
N LEU A 171 44.04 -52.23 -79.97
CA LEU A 171 43.54 -50.92 -79.51
C LEU A 171 43.91 -49.79 -80.49
N VAL A 172 45.14 -49.79 -81.00
CA VAL A 172 45.62 -48.82 -82.01
C VAL A 172 44.84 -48.98 -83.32
N ASP A 173 44.68 -50.20 -83.82
CA ASP A 173 43.90 -50.47 -85.04
C ASP A 173 42.44 -50.05 -84.87
N ARG A 174 41.85 -50.26 -83.69
CA ARG A 174 40.47 -49.84 -83.38
C ARG A 174 40.34 -48.32 -83.23
N ALA A 175 41.33 -47.64 -82.67
CA ALA A 175 41.39 -46.18 -82.60
C ALA A 175 41.53 -45.57 -84.01
N ILE A 176 42.45 -46.08 -84.83
CA ILE A 176 42.62 -45.68 -86.24
C ILE A 176 41.32 -45.88 -87.02
N ALA A 177 40.67 -47.05 -86.88
CA ALA A 177 39.37 -47.32 -87.49
C ALA A 177 38.22 -46.46 -86.93
N GLY A 178 38.30 -46.01 -85.67
CA GLY A 178 37.32 -45.13 -85.03
C GLY A 178 37.40 -43.69 -85.54
N ILE A 179 38.61 -43.19 -85.78
CA ILE A 179 38.84 -41.87 -86.39
C ILE A 179 38.37 -41.88 -87.85
N GLY A 180 38.54 -43.00 -88.56
CA GLY A 180 37.99 -43.20 -89.91
C GLY A 180 36.46 -43.42 -89.98
N ARG A 181 35.78 -43.57 -88.85
CA ARG A 181 34.30 -43.72 -88.73
C ARG A 181 33.58 -42.45 -88.26
N ALA A 182 34.31 -41.40 -87.90
CA ALA A 182 33.72 -40.12 -87.52
C ALA A 182 33.45 -39.24 -88.75
N HIS A 183 32.65 -39.78 -89.69
CA HIS A 183 31.94 -39.09 -90.78
C HIS A 183 30.52 -39.62 -90.79
#